data_AF-A0A935VSH3-F1
#
_entry.id   AF-A0A935VSH3-F1
#
_cell.length_a   1.000
_cell.length_b   1.000
_cell.length_c   1.000
_cell.angle_alpha   90.00
_cell.angle_beta   90.00
_cell.angle_gamma   90.00
#
_symmetry.space_group_name_H-M   'P 1'
#
loop_
_entity.id
_entity.type
_entity.pdbx_description
1 polymer ?
#
loop_
_entity_poly.entity_id
_entity_poly.type
_entity_poly.pdbx_seq_one_letter_code
_entity_poly.pdbx_strand_id
1 'polypeptide(L)' 'MICEKFNQLTPFEKVIYIGKLVHAVENDDILFDAGNEIIELANNKGIFKGITIFPTK' A
#
# COMPACT_ATOMS: atom_id res chain seq x y z
N MET A 1 -10.84 -7.63 3.09
CA MET A 1 -10.04 -6.93 2.06
C MET A 1 -10.84 -6.95 0.76
N ILE A 2 -11.11 -5.80 0.14
CA ILE A 2 -12.10 -5.68 -0.96
C ILE A 2 -11.47 -5.90 -2.36
N CYS A 3 -10.13 -5.86 -2.48
CA CYS A 3 -9.46 -6.08 -3.77
C CYS A 3 -9.42 -7.58 -4.12
N GLU A 4 -10.24 -8.01 -5.09
CA GLU A 4 -10.31 -9.41 -5.55
C GLU A 4 -8.96 -9.93 -6.05
N LYS A 5 -8.23 -9.11 -6.83
CA LYS A 5 -6.90 -9.46 -7.33
C LYS A 5 -5.92 -9.75 -6.18
N PHE A 6 -5.96 -8.94 -5.13
CA PHE A 6 -5.13 -9.17 -3.96
C PHE A 6 -5.58 -10.42 -3.18
N ASN A 7 -6.89 -10.67 -3.10
CA ASN A 7 -7.43 -11.85 -2.41
C ASN A 7 -7.01 -13.16 -3.07
N GLN A 8 -6.90 -13.18 -4.41
CA GLN A 8 -6.47 -14.32 -5.20
C GLN A 8 -4.98 -14.69 -5.01
N LEU A 9 -4.16 -13.78 -4.49
CA LEU A 9 -2.77 -14.07 -4.19
C LEU A 9 -2.65 -15.07 -3.03
N THR A 10 -1.75 -16.04 -3.18
CA THR A 10 -1.29 -16.90 -2.10
C THR A 10 -0.63 -16.07 -0.99
N PRO A 11 -0.50 -16.61 0.24
CA PRO A 11 0.19 -15.90 1.32
C PRO A 11 1.60 -15.45 0.93
N PHE A 12 2.35 -16.27 0.18
CA PHE A 12 3.70 -15.95 -0.26
C PHE A 12 3.72 -14.81 -1.29
N GLU A 13 2.79 -14.83 -2.25
CA GLU A 13 2.67 -13.76 -3.25
C GLU A 13 2.26 -12.43 -2.63
N LYS A 14 1.40 -12.43 -1.60
CA LYS A 14 1.04 -11.22 -0.85
C LYS A 14 2.26 -10.59 -0.20
N VAL A 15 3.09 -11.40 0.46
CA VAL A 15 4.33 -10.93 1.09
C VAL A 15 5.29 -10.37 0.04
N ILE A 16 5.48 -11.06 -1.09
CA ILE A 16 6.33 -10.58 -2.18
C ILE A 16 5.80 -9.25 -2.74
N TYR A 17 4.50 -9.15 -2.99
CA TYR A 17 3.88 -7.95 -3.54
C TYR A 17 4.07 -6.74 -2.62
N ILE A 18 3.76 -6.90 -1.33
CA ILE A 18 3.95 -5.83 -0.34
C ILE A 18 5.42 -5.44 -0.24
N GLY A 19 6.33 -6.42 -0.12
CA GLY A 19 7.77 -6.15 0.00
C GLY A 19 8.34 -5.43 -1.21
N LYS A 20 7.95 -5.82 -2.43
CA LYS A 20 8.37 -5.13 -3.66
C LYS A 20 7.85 -3.69 -3.72
N LEU A 21 6.60 -3.47 -3.32
CA LEU A 21 6.01 -2.13 -3.32
C LEU A 21 6.72 -1.21 -2.32
N VAL A 22 7.00 -1.71 -1.11
CA VAL A 22 7.74 -0.96 -0.08
C VAL A 22 9.16 -0.67 -0.54
N HIS A 23 9.89 -1.68 -1.04
CA HIS A 23 11.25 -1.45 -1.52
C HIS A 23 11.32 -0.50 -2.71
N ALA A 24 10.31 -0.49 -3.59
CA ALA A 24 10.27 0.45 -4.71
C ALA A 24 10.26 1.91 -4.21
N VAL A 25 9.42 2.22 -3.22
CA VAL A 25 9.33 3.59 -2.66
C VAL A 25 10.50 3.95 -1.74
N GLU A 26 11.22 2.96 -1.19
CA GLU A 26 12.43 3.20 -0.39
C GLU A 26 13.66 3.58 -1.21
N ASN A 27 13.68 3.25 -2.51
CA ASN A 27 14.90 3.33 -3.33
C ASN A 27 14.87 4.40 -4.43
N ASP A 28 13.76 5.09 -4.63
CA ASP A 28 13.62 6.07 -5.70
C ASP A 28 12.60 7.15 -5.34
N ASP A 29 13.00 8.42 -5.41
CA ASP A 29 12.17 9.56 -5.01
C ASP A 29 10.92 9.72 -5.87
N ILE A 30 11.00 9.42 -7.18
CA ILE A 30 9.85 9.51 -8.08
C ILE A 30 8.83 8.42 -7.72
N LEU A 31 9.31 7.22 -7.41
CA LEU A 31 8.43 6.12 -6.96
C LEU A 31 7.85 6.40 -5.57
N PHE A 32 8.59 7.06 -4.68
CA PHE A 32 8.10 7.51 -3.40
C PHE A 32 6.93 8.50 -3.56
N ASP A 33 7.09 9.52 -4.40
CA ASP A 33 6.04 10.49 -4.70
C ASP A 33 4.80 9.82 -5.30
N ALA A 34 4.98 8.89 -6.25
CA ALA A 34 3.88 8.10 -6.78
C ALA A 34 3.18 7.25 -5.70
N GLY A 35 3.93 6.74 -4.73
CA GLY A 35 3.39 6.07 -3.54
C GLY A 35 2.50 6.98 -2.70
N ASN A 36 2.92 8.23 -2.48
CA ASN A 36 2.12 9.24 -1.77
C ASN A 36 0.82 9.56 -2.51
N GLU A 37 0.85 9.69 -3.83
CA GLU A 37 -0.35 9.90 -4.64
C GLU A 37 -1.36 8.74 -4.49
N ILE A 38 -0.88 7.49 -4.45
CA ILE A 38 -1.73 6.31 -4.22
C ILE A 38 -2.36 6.36 -2.82
N ILE A 39 -1.60 6.75 -1.80
CA ILE A 39 -2.09 6.89 -0.42
C ILE A 39 -3.14 7.99 -0.34
N GLU A 40 -2.91 9.14 -0.97
CA GLU A 40 -3.87 10.24 -1.02
C GLU A 40 -5.18 9.81 -1.72
N LEU A 41 -5.07 9.12 -2.85
CA LEU A 41 -6.23 8.57 -3.54
C LEU A 41 -7.03 7.60 -2.65
N ALA A 42 -6.36 6.76 -1.87
CA ALA A 42 -6.98 5.85 -0.92
C ALA A 42 -7.65 6.59 0.25
N ASN A 43 -7.04 7.67 0.76
CA ASN A 43 -7.64 8.58 1.74
C ASN A 43 -8.93 9.21 1.19
N ASN A 44 -8.88 9.77 -0.02
CA ASN A 44 -10.02 10.41 -0.67
C ASN A 44 -11.18 9.43 -0.93
N LYS A 45 -10.87 8.16 -1.19
CA LYS A 45 -11.86 7.08 -1.30
C LYS A 45 -12.34 6.54 0.04
N GLY A 46 -11.81 7.04 1.15
CA GLY A 46 -12.16 6.60 2.51
C GLY A 46 -11.70 5.18 2.83
N ILE A 47 -10.71 4.64 2.12
CA ILE A 47 -10.22 3.26 2.29
C ILE A 47 -9.69 3.02 3.71
N PHE A 48 -9.10 4.05 4.31
CA PHE A 48 -8.55 3.98 5.67
C PHE A 48 -9.57 4.29 6.77
N LYS A 49 -10.85 4.55 6.46
CA LYS A 49 -11.86 4.79 7.49
C LYS A 49 -12.01 3.57 8.40
N GLY A 50 -11.79 3.77 9.70
CA GLY A 50 -11.84 2.70 10.69
C GLY A 50 -10.62 1.78 10.71
N ILE A 51 -9.58 2.08 9.92
CA ILE A 51 -8.29 1.39 9.98
C ILE A 51 -7.38 2.21 10.90
N THR A 52 -6.93 1.59 11.99
CA THR A 52 -5.88 2.18 12.82
C THR A 52 -4.53 1.97 12.15
N ILE A 53 -4.04 3.00 11.46
CA ILE A 53 -2.64 3.10 11.08
C ILE A 53 -1.92 3.71 12.30
N PHE A 54 -1.10 2.92 12.99
CA PHE A 54 -0.41 3.40 14.19
C PHE A 54 0.49 4.60 13.83
N PRO A 55 0.45 5.69 14.61
CA PRO A 55 1.31 6.83 14.36
C PRO A 55 2.79 6.48 14.55
N THR A 56 3.60 7.03 13.66
CA THR A 56 5.01 7.35 13.94
C THR A 56 5.06 8.37 15.07
N LYS A 57 6.01 8.17 15.99
CA LYS A 57 6.44 9.17 16.98
C LYS A 57 6.63 10.55 16.37
#